data_AF-A0AAX1FZC1-F1
#
_entry.id   AF-A0AAX1FZC1-F1
#
_cell.length_a   1.000
_cell.length_b   1.000
_cell.length_c   1.000
_cell.angle_alpha   90.00
_cell.angle_beta   90.00
_cell.angle_gamma   90.00
#
_symmetry.space_group_name_H-M   'P 1'
#
loop_
_entity.id
_entity.type
_entity.pdbx_description
1 polymer ?
#
loop_
_entity_poly.entity_id
_entity_poly.type
_entity_poly.pdbx_seq_one_letter_code
_entity_poly.pdbx_strand_id
1 'polypeptide(L)'
;MKRTLKLLERAKAYESYITSQIQSRSSLYIDDLELLRNKARQQFIELRVESFPSSHRSQQSNGKMTAEAALFENMLHKLTLKYRFKPMQTAQNQRYYTR
;
A
#
# COMPACT_ATOMS: atom_id res chain seq x y z
N MET A 1 -21.69 19.49 -1.83
CA MET A 1 -20.81 18.72 -2.73
C MET A 1 -21.15 17.23 -2.65
N LYS A 2 -21.36 16.56 -3.79
CA LYS A 2 -21.74 15.13 -3.84
C LYS A 2 -20.59 14.25 -3.31
N ARG A 3 -20.91 13.27 -2.46
CA ARG A 3 -19.94 12.34 -1.81
C ARG A 3 -19.00 11.66 -2.81
N THR A 4 -19.49 11.32 -3.99
CA THR A 4 -18.72 10.70 -5.08
C THR A 4 -17.60 11.60 -5.62
N LEU A 5 -17.84 12.92 -5.71
CA LEU A 5 -16.85 13.87 -6.22
C LEU A 5 -15.63 13.94 -5.28
N LYS A 6 -15.88 13.97 -3.97
CA LYS A 6 -14.83 13.95 -2.95
C LYS A 6 -13.98 12.67 -3.01
N LEU A 7 -14.62 11.52 -3.23
CA LEU A 7 -13.93 10.23 -3.39
C LEU A 7 -13.02 10.22 -4.63
N LEU A 8 -13.44 10.83 -5.74
CA LEU A 8 -12.61 10.96 -6.94
C LEU A 8 -11.42 11.90 -6.73
N GLU A 9 -11.63 13.03 -6.05
CA GLU A 9 -10.54 13.94 -5.68
C GLU A 9 -9.50 13.23 -4.79
N ARG A 10 -9.98 12.43 -3.82
CA ARG A 10 -9.11 11.60 -2.97
C ARG A 10 -8.39 10.52 -3.77
N ALA A 11 -9.06 9.85 -4.70
CA ALA A 11 -8.43 8.87 -5.58
C ALA A 11 -7.24 9.51 -6.33
N LYS A 12 -7.45 10.68 -6.93
CA LYS A 12 -6.38 11.40 -7.63
C LYS A 12 -5.23 11.77 -6.70
N ALA A 13 -5.53 12.22 -5.48
CA ALA A 13 -4.51 12.55 -4.49
C ALA A 13 -3.69 11.33 -4.06
N TYR A 14 -4.35 10.20 -3.81
CA TYR A 14 -3.69 8.94 -3.46
C TYR A 14 -2.83 8.42 -4.61
N GLU A 15 -3.31 8.46 -5.85
CA GLU A 15 -2.53 8.04 -7.03
C GLU A 15 -1.26 8.87 -7.18
N SER A 16 -1.40 10.20 -7.10
CA SER A 16 -0.28 11.13 -7.19
C SER A 16 0.73 10.89 -6.07
N TYR A 17 0.26 10.66 -4.85
CA TYR A 17 1.12 10.37 -3.72
C TYR A 17 1.89 9.06 -3.92
N ILE A 18 1.20 7.95 -4.21
CA ILE A 18 1.84 6.64 -4.40
C ILE A 18 2.86 6.71 -5.54
N THR A 19 2.49 7.33 -6.66
CA THR A 19 3.38 7.49 -7.82
C THR A 19 4.62 8.32 -7.48
N SER A 20 4.49 9.40 -6.70
CA SER A 20 5.64 10.21 -6.26
C SER A 20 6.62 9.42 -5.39
N GLN A 21 6.10 8.55 -4.50
CA GLN A 21 6.93 7.70 -3.64
C GLN A 21 7.68 6.65 -4.46
N ILE A 22 7.02 6.09 -5.48
CA ILE A 22 7.59 5.09 -6.39
C ILE A 22 8.67 5.71 -7.28
N GLN A 23 8.39 6.85 -7.92
CA GLN A 23 9.33 7.50 -8.85
C GLN A 23 10.63 7.97 -8.17
N SER A 24 10.58 8.28 -6.87
CA SER A 24 11.77 8.67 -6.11
C SER A 24 12.76 7.53 -5.84
N ARG A 25 12.40 6.27 -6.16
CA ARG A 25 13.15 5.08 -5.73
C ARG A 25 13.76 4.33 -6.90
N SER A 26 15.02 3.91 -6.74
CA SER A 26 15.77 3.11 -7.71
C SER A 26 15.33 1.65 -7.76
N SER A 27 14.73 1.14 -6.68
CA SER A 27 14.23 -0.23 -6.56
C SER A 27 12.96 -0.26 -5.73
N LEU A 28 12.02 -1.12 -6.10
CA LEU A 28 10.69 -1.24 -5.48
C LEU A 28 10.53 -2.66 -4.93
N TYR A 29 10.49 -2.78 -3.60
CA TYR A 29 10.32 -4.06 -2.92
C TYR A 29 8.93 -4.18 -2.29
N ILE A 30 8.43 -5.39 -2.18
CA ILE A 30 7.12 -5.64 -1.54
C ILE A 30 7.08 -5.09 -0.10
N ASP A 31 8.20 -5.16 0.63
CA ASP A 31 8.30 -4.65 2.00
C ASP A 31 8.16 -3.11 2.08
N ASP A 32 8.45 -2.41 0.98
CA ASP A 32 8.26 -0.97 0.89
C ASP A 32 6.78 -0.56 0.94
N LEU A 33 5.87 -1.49 0.64
CA LEU A 33 4.44 -1.23 0.67
C LEU A 33 3.95 -0.92 2.09
N GLU A 34 4.50 -1.57 3.11
CA GLU A 34 4.11 -1.29 4.50
C GLU A 34 4.57 0.10 4.93
N LEU A 35 5.81 0.48 4.57
CA LEU A 35 6.30 1.83 4.81
C LEU A 35 5.44 2.88 4.09
N LEU A 36 5.05 2.61 2.84
CA LEU A 36 4.23 3.51 2.04
C LEU A 36 2.84 3.67 2.66
N ARG A 37 2.22 2.59 3.15
CA ARG A 37 0.96 2.63 3.91
C ARG A 37 1.10 3.49 5.16
N ASN A 38 2.14 3.28 5.95
CA ASN A 38 2.35 4.03 7.19
C ASN A 38 2.52 5.53 6.94
N LYS A 39 3.31 5.92 5.92
CA LYS A 39 3.43 7.33 5.52
C LYS A 39 2.12 7.89 4.98
N ALA A 40 1.37 7.12 4.17
CA ALA A 40 0.07 7.54 3.68
C ALA A 40 -0.93 7.80 4.83
N ARG A 41 -0.91 7.00 5.89
CA ARG A 41 -1.73 7.23 7.10
C ARG A 41 -1.34 8.51 7.84
N GLN A 42 -0.06 8.84 7.88
CA GLN A 42 0.38 10.12 8.46
C GLN A 42 -0.17 11.29 7.66
N GLN A 43 -0.15 11.20 6.33
CA GLN A 43 -0.56 12.28 5.43
C GLN A 43 -2.08 12.39 5.23
N PHE A 44 -2.81 11.29 5.26
CA PHE A 44 -4.25 11.25 5.00
C PHE A 44 -5.00 10.70 6.21
N ILE A 45 -5.73 11.58 6.91
CA ILE A 45 -6.46 11.24 8.14
C ILE A 45 -7.52 10.15 7.91
N GLU A 46 -8.11 10.11 6.71
CA GLU A 46 -9.13 9.14 6.28
C GLU A 46 -8.60 7.70 6.19
N LEU A 47 -7.27 7.55 6.07
CA LEU A 47 -6.58 6.25 6.03
C LEU A 47 -6.20 5.75 7.43
N ARG A 48 -6.33 6.58 8.47
CA ARG A 48 -6.07 6.21 9.86
C ARG A 48 -7.25 5.40 10.40
N VAL A 49 -7.43 4.20 9.86
CA VAL A 49 -8.43 3.24 10.34
C VAL A 49 -7.75 2.31 11.34
N GLU A 50 -8.37 2.07 12.50
CA GLU A 50 -7.83 1.22 13.57
C GLU A 50 -7.63 -0.25 13.18
N SER A 51 -8.17 -0.67 12.04
CA SER A 51 -8.12 -2.06 11.59
C SER A 51 -7.78 -2.14 10.12
N PHE A 52 -6.48 -2.17 9.82
CA PHE A 52 -5.96 -2.57 8.53
C PHE A 52 -5.32 -3.95 8.67
N PRO A 53 -5.61 -4.94 7.81
CA PRO A 53 -4.98 -6.23 7.91
C PRO A 53 -3.47 -6.06 7.73
N SER A 54 -2.71 -6.31 8.81
CA SER A 54 -1.26 -6.42 8.74
C SER A 54 -0.91 -7.54 7.75
N SER A 55 0.19 -7.39 7.02
CA SER A 55 0.56 -8.28 5.90
C SER A 55 0.93 -9.71 6.31
N HIS A 56 0.58 -10.16 7.51
CA HIS A 56 0.65 -11.56 7.90
C HIS A 56 -0.59 -11.96 8.70
N ARG A 57 -1.33 -12.91 8.14
CA ARG A 57 -2.29 -13.81 8.82
C ARG A 57 -3.67 -13.20 9.14
N SER A 58 -4.70 -13.89 8.63
CA SER A 58 -6.15 -13.72 8.82
C SER A 58 -6.86 -12.68 7.92
N GLN A 59 -7.49 -13.18 6.86
CA GLN A 59 -8.57 -12.52 6.11
C GLN A 59 -9.88 -12.42 6.93
N GLN A 60 -9.82 -12.18 8.23
CA GLN A 60 -10.99 -12.29 9.11
C GLN A 60 -11.06 -11.26 10.23
N SER A 61 -10.43 -10.09 10.10
CA SER A 61 -10.86 -8.94 10.90
C SER A 61 -12.08 -8.32 10.23
N ASN A 62 -13.25 -8.48 10.85
CA ASN A 62 -14.50 -7.75 10.57
C ASN A 62 -14.36 -6.23 10.86
N GLY A 63 -13.21 -5.63 10.56
CA GLY A 63 -13.02 -4.20 10.61
C GLY A 63 -13.70 -3.58 9.40
N LYS A 64 -14.68 -2.72 9.62
CA LYS A 64 -15.31 -1.93 8.54
C LYS A 64 -14.24 -1.04 7.90
N MET A 65 -13.64 -1.50 6.81
CA MET A 65 -12.75 -0.68 5.99
C MET A 65 -13.57 0.47 5.41
N THR A 66 -13.06 1.70 5.52
CA THR A 66 -13.68 2.87 4.91
C THR A 66 -13.57 2.79 3.38
N ALA A 67 -14.46 3.49 2.66
CA ALA A 67 -14.41 3.51 1.20
C ALA A 67 -13.08 4.07 0.69
N GLU A 68 -12.52 5.05 1.41
CA GLU A 68 -11.24 5.70 1.15
C GLU A 68 -10.07 4.73 1.35
N ALA A 69 -10.09 3.93 2.42
CA ALA A 69 -9.11 2.89 2.67
C ALA A 69 -9.12 1.80 1.59
N ALA A 70 -10.31 1.34 1.20
CA ALA A 70 -10.48 0.34 0.14
C ALA A 70 -9.98 0.86 -1.21
N LEU A 71 -10.27 2.12 -1.51
CA LEU A 71 -9.80 2.77 -2.72
C LEU A 71 -8.27 2.89 -2.75
N PHE A 72 -7.67 3.29 -1.63
CA PHE A 72 -6.22 3.40 -1.50
C PHE A 72 -5.52 2.05 -1.73
N GLU A 73 -5.97 0.97 -1.08
CA GLU A 73 -5.35 -0.36 -1.28
C GLU A 73 -5.53 -0.90 -2.69
N ASN A 74 -6.72 -0.72 -3.29
CA ASN A 74 -6.94 -1.14 -4.66
C ASN A 74 -5.95 -0.48 -5.61
N MET A 75 -5.70 0.82 -5.41
CA MET A 75 -4.76 1.57 -6.21
C MET A 75 -3.31 1.21 -5.93
N LEU A 76 -2.95 1.04 -4.66
CA LEU A 76 -1.62 0.57 -4.27
C LEU A 76 -1.33 -0.78 -4.91
N HIS A 77 -2.28 -1.72 -4.87
CA HIS A 77 -2.16 -3.03 -5.51
C HIS A 77 -1.98 -2.91 -7.03
N LYS A 78 -2.82 -2.13 -7.72
CA LYS A 78 -2.68 -1.89 -9.17
C LYS A 78 -1.33 -1.31 -9.55
N LEU A 79 -0.83 -0.33 -8.78
CA LEU A 79 0.47 0.28 -9.04
C LEU A 79 1.62 -0.68 -8.73
N THR A 80 1.50 -1.50 -7.69
CA THR A 80 2.47 -2.56 -7.36
C THR A 80 2.64 -3.52 -8.53
N LEU A 81 1.53 -3.94 -9.15
CA LEU A 81 1.53 -4.78 -10.35
C LEU A 81 2.11 -4.05 -11.56
N LYS A 82 1.70 -2.79 -11.80
CA LYS A 82 2.17 -1.97 -12.92
C LYS A 82 3.69 -1.76 -12.89
N TYR A 83 4.25 -1.49 -11.71
CA TYR A 83 5.68 -1.22 -11.53
C TYR A 83 6.50 -2.48 -11.19
N ARG A 84 5.90 -3.66 -11.19
CA ARG A 84 6.56 -4.97 -10.98
C ARG A 84 7.46 -4.98 -9.73
N PHE A 85 6.88 -4.66 -8.58
CA PHE A 85 7.59 -4.72 -7.31
C PHE A 85 8.24 -6.10 -7.13
N LYS A 86 9.52 -6.12 -6.73
CA LYS A 86 10.28 -7.35 -6.54
C LYS A 86 10.04 -7.90 -5.13
N PRO A 87 9.85 -9.22 -4.97
CA PRO A 87 9.98 -9.82 -3.65
C PRO A 87 11.43 -9.60 -3.18
N MET A 88 11.60 -9.07 -1.97
CA MET A 88 12.92 -8.98 -1.37
C MET A 88 13.37 -10.41 -1.08
N GLN A 89 14.47 -10.86 -1.70
CA GLN A 89 15.10 -12.12 -1.31
C GLN A 89 15.78 -11.86 0.04
N THR A 90 15.03 -11.99 1.13
CA THR A 90 15.61 -12.05 2.47
C THR A 90 16.57 -13.24 2.53
N ALA A 91 17.59 -13.14 3.38
CA ALA A 91 18.76 -14.04 3.47
C ALA A 91 18.46 -15.55 3.69
N GLN A 92 17.20 -15.97 3.70
CA GLN A 92 16.79 -17.37 3.74
C GLN A 92 17.29 -18.19 2.54
N ASN A 93 17.55 -17.57 1.39
CA ASN A 93 18.16 -18.26 0.24
C ASN A 93 19.67 -18.50 0.38
N GLN A 94 20.37 -17.84 1.30
CA GLN A 94 21.82 -18.08 1.48
C GLN A 94 22.11 -19.40 2.19
N ARG A 95 21.19 -19.91 3.02
CA ARG A 95 21.37 -21.19 3.75
C ARG A 95 21.34 -22.44 2.85
N TYR A 96 20.88 -22.32 1.61
CA TYR A 96 20.77 -23.47 0.69
C TYR A 96 21.90 -23.57 -0.34
N TYR A 97 22.75 -22.54 -0.47
CA TYR A 97 23.85 -22.51 -1.46
C TYR A 97 25.25 -22.45 -0.86
N THR A 98 25.40 -22.38 0.46
CA THR A 98 26.68 -22.70 1.11
C THR A 98 26.72 -24.19 1.46
N ARG A 99 27.16 -25.00 0.50
CA ARG A 99 27.66 -26.36 0.75
C ARG A 99 29.06 -26.47 0.21
#